data_AF-A0A5M9JCX7-F1
#
_entry.id   AF-A0A5M9JCX7-F1
#
_cell.length_a   1.000
_cell.length_b   1.000
_cell.length_c   1.000
_cell.angle_alpha   90.00
_cell.angle_beta   90.00
_cell.angle_gamma   90.00
#
_symmetry.space_group_name_H-M   'P 1'
#
loop_
_entity.id
_entity.type
_entity.pdbx_description
1 polymer ?
#
loop_
_entity_poly.entity_id
_entity_poly.type
_entity_poly.pdbx_seq_one_letter_code
_entity_poly.pdbx_strand_id
1 'polypeptide(L)'
;MASSSTTSLPSRPLSQKSATAGITVDELAHQTTDLSVGDLDEKLDDPNTAFPDVSRPPSPPSVTNPYDIDPELAAKVFTNRTDIFIHSGVRLCCGLLLLVFSMIENPIFSKILYVVGFKGDRERGTSLLWQATRYPNFNSAIAGLALLGFYNGLVGFSDILPTDDAAEDNMVGFPKQKCEALLVDMKSRHPDSRLWKLEEARMLSYNKDLQGAIVILEENSKSKMKQIAMINTFEMALTTLFAHEYQKAAVAWVKCSKQSAWSPTLYYYMAGVSHVELYRNARLSNPKGAAVHKNKATELLLKAPSLAVGKWEQRAKAWGVDLVDAIGPSPYVEMIYFWNGVKKSGSSELEKCLDLLKDERMTCPEKCGGDEDDVAIHHLLRGCMFRNLGKYEEARKILTKEIVDSERHIRGALRDDWTLPSATYELAACSWSEKDLSLQRGVQQRERFRRKSWPQTYVFEARMSFKISTSLLTVRRHKVLMGI
;
A
#
# COMPACT_ATOMS: atom_id res chain seq x y z
N MET A 1 -25.40 -83.08 -7.70
CA MET A 1 -26.03 -83.04 -6.36
C MET A 1 -24.98 -82.51 -5.40
N ALA A 2 -25.05 -81.21 -5.06
CA ALA A 2 -25.59 -80.67 -3.80
C ALA A 2 -24.55 -80.83 -2.65
N SER A 3 -24.22 -79.84 -1.81
CA SER A 3 -24.99 -78.66 -1.38
C SER A 3 -24.09 -77.57 -0.76
N SER A 4 -24.58 -76.33 -0.91
CA SER A 4 -24.13 -75.05 -0.36
C SER A 4 -24.38 -74.89 1.15
N SER A 5 -23.59 -74.04 1.83
CA SER A 5 -24.07 -73.23 2.97
C SER A 5 -23.21 -71.97 3.14
N THR A 6 -23.67 -70.84 2.63
CA THR A 6 -23.20 -69.48 2.96
C THR A 6 -24.24 -68.81 3.86
N THR A 7 -23.81 -68.26 4.99
CA THR A 7 -24.68 -67.53 5.93
C THR A 7 -24.70 -66.04 5.58
N SER A 8 -25.90 -65.48 5.45
CA SER A 8 -26.19 -64.08 5.09
C SER A 8 -26.42 -63.20 6.33
N LEU A 9 -26.04 -61.92 6.24
CA LEU A 9 -26.47 -60.84 7.14
C LEU A 9 -27.27 -59.79 6.33
N PRO A 10 -28.24 -59.09 6.95
CA PRO A 10 -29.37 -58.48 6.25
C PRO A 10 -29.08 -57.11 5.63
N SER A 11 -29.74 -56.86 4.50
CA SER A 11 -29.78 -55.63 3.72
C SER A 11 -30.49 -54.48 4.44
N ARG A 12 -29.85 -53.31 4.48
CA ARG A 12 -30.42 -52.02 4.92
C ARG A 12 -31.23 -51.37 3.78
N PRO A 13 -32.31 -50.60 4.05
CA PRO A 13 -33.23 -50.14 3.01
C PRO A 13 -32.65 -49.00 2.15
N LEU A 14 -33.11 -48.96 0.89
CA LEU A 14 -32.84 -47.91 -0.10
C LEU A 14 -33.37 -46.55 0.38
N SER A 15 -32.46 -45.58 0.52
CA SER A 15 -32.80 -44.16 0.66
C SER A 15 -32.97 -43.53 -0.72
N GLN A 16 -34.05 -42.75 -0.86
CA GLN A 16 -34.54 -42.14 -2.09
C GLN A 16 -33.49 -41.27 -2.79
N LYS A 17 -33.34 -41.48 -4.11
CA LYS A 17 -32.66 -40.54 -5.00
C LYS A 17 -33.43 -39.20 -5.04
N SER A 18 -32.89 -38.17 -4.41
CA SER A 18 -33.15 -36.78 -4.81
C SER A 18 -32.26 -36.50 -6.02
N ALA A 19 -32.88 -36.43 -7.20
CA ALA A 19 -32.22 -36.00 -8.42
C ALA A 19 -31.98 -34.48 -8.33
N THR A 20 -30.75 -34.08 -8.00
CA THR A 20 -30.23 -32.77 -8.35
C THR A 20 -29.07 -33.01 -9.30
N ALA A 21 -29.21 -32.53 -10.54
CA ALA A 21 -28.15 -32.60 -11.54
C ALA A 21 -26.98 -31.75 -11.03
N GLY A 22 -25.94 -32.42 -10.52
CA GLY A 22 -24.71 -31.77 -10.13
C GLY A 22 -23.88 -31.46 -11.36
N ILE A 23 -23.65 -30.18 -11.64
CA ILE A 23 -22.69 -29.72 -12.63
C ILE A 23 -21.31 -30.19 -12.17
N THR A 24 -20.60 -30.90 -13.05
CA THR A 24 -19.26 -31.42 -12.76
C THR A 24 -18.21 -30.31 -12.87
N VAL A 25 -17.08 -30.47 -12.17
CA VAL A 25 -15.97 -29.49 -12.15
C VAL A 25 -15.41 -29.25 -13.56
N ASP A 26 -15.45 -30.27 -14.42
CA ASP A 26 -15.04 -30.16 -15.82
C ASP A 26 -16.06 -29.38 -16.69
N GLU A 27 -17.36 -29.45 -16.39
CA GLU A 27 -18.38 -28.63 -17.05
C GLU A 27 -18.27 -27.14 -16.67
N LEU A 28 -17.89 -26.84 -15.43
CA LEU A 28 -17.59 -25.47 -14.96
C LEU A 28 -16.29 -24.91 -15.58
N ALA A 29 -15.29 -25.75 -15.78
CA ALA A 29 -14.04 -25.38 -16.43
C ALA A 29 -14.23 -25.08 -17.93
N HIS A 30 -15.08 -25.85 -18.63
CA HIS A 30 -15.40 -25.60 -20.03
C HIS A 30 -16.30 -24.37 -20.25
N GLN A 31 -17.16 -24.02 -19.29
CA GLN A 31 -17.97 -22.79 -19.37
C GLN A 31 -17.14 -21.51 -19.13
N THR A 32 -15.99 -21.62 -18.48
CA THR A 32 -15.11 -20.46 -18.19
C THR A 32 -14.06 -20.20 -19.26
N THR A 33 -13.83 -21.13 -20.19
CA THR A 33 -12.89 -20.94 -21.30
C THR A 33 -13.43 -20.05 -22.42
N ASP A 34 -14.75 -19.86 -22.51
CA ASP A 34 -15.39 -19.02 -23.54
C ASP A 34 -15.87 -17.65 -23.04
N LEU A 35 -15.57 -17.28 -21.78
CA LEU A 35 -15.93 -15.96 -21.24
C LEU A 35 -14.83 -14.94 -21.56
N SER A 36 -15.04 -14.17 -22.61
CA SER A 36 -14.32 -12.92 -22.84
C SER A 36 -14.61 -11.94 -21.70
N VAL A 37 -13.57 -11.22 -21.24
CA VAL A 37 -13.67 -10.18 -20.20
C VAL A 37 -14.74 -9.12 -20.54
N GLY A 38 -15.06 -8.92 -21.83
CA GLY A 38 -16.11 -8.00 -22.28
C GLY A 38 -17.56 -8.48 -22.03
N ASP A 39 -17.80 -9.79 -21.97
CA ASP A 39 -19.17 -10.34 -21.87
C ASP A 39 -19.70 -10.36 -20.42
N LEU A 40 -18.82 -10.14 -19.45
CA LEU A 40 -19.15 -10.09 -18.02
C LEU A 40 -19.49 -8.68 -17.54
N ASP A 41 -19.01 -7.64 -18.22
CA ASP A 41 -19.36 -6.24 -17.92
C ASP A 41 -20.83 -5.95 -18.28
N GLU A 42 -21.33 -6.49 -19.40
CA GLU A 42 -22.71 -6.28 -19.86
C GLU A 42 -23.78 -6.89 -18.92
N LYS A 43 -23.43 -7.91 -18.13
CA LYS A 43 -24.36 -8.56 -17.18
C LYS A 43 -24.34 -7.96 -15.77
N LEU A 44 -23.38 -7.09 -15.46
CA LEU A 44 -23.27 -6.45 -14.14
C LEU A 44 -24.04 -5.13 -14.01
N ASP A 45 -24.52 -4.58 -15.13
CA ASP A 45 -25.29 -3.33 -15.17
C ASP A 45 -26.81 -3.51 -14.96
N ASP A 46 -27.29 -4.71 -14.64
CA ASP A 46 -28.72 -4.93 -14.32
C ASP A 46 -29.04 -4.48 -12.87
N PRO A 47 -29.78 -3.36 -12.69
CA PRO A 47 -30.08 -2.80 -11.38
C PRO A 47 -31.02 -3.66 -10.53
N ASN A 48 -31.56 -4.77 -11.06
CA ASN A 48 -32.40 -5.72 -10.31
C ASN A 48 -31.62 -6.90 -9.72
N THR A 49 -30.30 -6.98 -9.91
CA THR A 49 -29.51 -8.06 -9.32
C THR A 49 -29.25 -7.80 -7.83
N ALA A 50 -30.11 -8.34 -6.97
CA ALA A 50 -29.91 -8.25 -5.52
C ALA A 50 -28.58 -8.93 -5.13
N PHE A 51 -27.65 -8.16 -4.55
CA PHE A 51 -26.44 -8.72 -3.96
C PHE A 51 -26.84 -9.69 -2.83
N PRO A 52 -26.36 -10.95 -2.83
CA PRO A 52 -26.63 -11.85 -1.72
C PRO A 52 -25.99 -11.31 -0.44
N ASP A 53 -26.75 -11.33 0.65
CA ASP A 53 -26.29 -10.98 1.99
C ASP A 53 -25.10 -11.89 2.39
N VAL A 54 -23.92 -11.28 2.53
CA VAL A 54 -22.68 -11.96 2.98
C VAL A 54 -22.55 -11.83 4.50
N SER A 55 -23.67 -11.97 5.21
CA SER A 55 -23.65 -12.13 6.65
C SER A 55 -22.97 -13.46 6.99
N ARG A 56 -22.01 -13.37 7.92
CA ARG A 56 -21.20 -14.49 8.44
C ARG A 56 -22.12 -15.61 8.95
N PRO A 57 -22.07 -16.84 8.41
CA PRO A 57 -22.55 -17.99 9.17
C PRO A 57 -21.63 -18.15 10.39
N PRO A 58 -22.16 -18.47 11.58
CA PRO A 58 -21.34 -18.71 12.76
C PRO A 58 -20.28 -19.76 12.43
N SER A 59 -19.04 -19.44 12.75
CA SER A 59 -17.93 -20.39 12.67
C SER A 59 -18.31 -21.62 13.50
N PRO A 60 -18.12 -22.86 13.01
CA PRO A 60 -18.33 -24.04 13.83
C PRO A 60 -17.48 -23.92 15.11
N PRO A 61 -17.99 -24.39 16.26
CA PRO A 61 -17.29 -24.27 17.53
C PRO A 61 -15.91 -24.92 17.43
N SER A 62 -14.89 -24.12 17.76
CA SER A 62 -13.48 -24.47 18.03
C SER A 62 -13.18 -25.98 17.97
N VAL A 63 -12.86 -26.49 16.79
CA VAL A 63 -11.84 -27.53 16.71
C VAL A 63 -10.54 -26.80 16.97
N THR A 64 -9.88 -27.08 18.10
CA THR A 64 -8.54 -26.57 18.40
C THR A 64 -7.69 -26.68 17.15
N ASN A 65 -7.34 -25.52 16.58
CA ASN A 65 -6.53 -25.43 15.38
C ASN A 65 -5.23 -26.21 15.64
N PRO A 66 -4.85 -27.23 14.84
CA PRO A 66 -3.68 -28.06 15.11
C PRO A 66 -2.35 -27.28 15.16
N TYR A 67 -2.36 -26.00 14.78
CA TYR A 67 -1.19 -25.11 14.78
C TYR A 67 -1.13 -24.13 15.97
N ASP A 68 -2.24 -23.95 16.72
CA ASP A 68 -2.30 -23.12 17.93
C ASP A 68 -1.93 -23.95 19.16
N ILE A 69 -0.69 -24.43 19.17
CA ILE A 69 -0.09 -25.06 20.34
C ILE A 69 0.35 -23.95 21.28
N ASP A 70 -0.13 -24.01 22.52
CA ASP A 70 0.28 -23.13 23.61
C ASP A 70 1.82 -23.00 23.66
N PRO A 71 2.40 -21.79 23.83
CA PRO A 71 3.85 -21.60 23.80
C PRO A 71 4.62 -22.43 24.83
N GLU A 72 4.07 -22.64 26.03
CA GLU A 72 4.72 -23.46 27.06
C GLU A 72 4.65 -24.94 26.69
N LEU A 73 3.52 -25.39 26.14
CA LEU A 73 3.38 -26.73 25.60
C LEU A 73 4.30 -26.96 24.40
N ALA A 74 4.41 -26.00 23.49
CA ALA A 74 5.30 -26.06 22.34
C ALA A 74 6.77 -26.18 22.79
N ALA A 75 7.17 -25.44 23.83
CA ALA A 75 8.51 -25.56 24.40
C ALA A 75 8.79 -26.93 25.03
N LYS A 76 7.76 -27.58 25.59
CA LYS A 76 7.85 -28.94 26.16
C LYS A 76 7.83 -30.04 25.10
N VAL A 77 7.10 -29.85 24.01
CA VAL A 77 6.92 -30.84 22.94
C VAL A 77 8.05 -30.79 21.91
N PHE A 78 8.43 -29.60 21.46
CA PHE A 78 9.45 -29.42 20.41
C PHE A 78 10.82 -29.20 21.03
N THR A 79 11.44 -30.30 21.45
CA THR A 79 12.74 -30.27 22.14
C THR A 79 13.93 -30.53 21.22
N ASN A 80 13.74 -31.27 20.11
CA ASN A 80 14.78 -31.51 19.11
C ASN A 80 14.78 -30.40 18.05
N ARG A 81 15.99 -30.04 17.55
CA ARG A 81 16.21 -29.05 16.49
C ARG A 81 15.38 -29.32 15.23
N THR A 82 15.22 -30.58 14.82
CA THR A 82 14.44 -30.94 13.63
C THR A 82 12.97 -30.59 13.83
N ASP A 83 12.39 -30.94 14.98
CA ASP A 83 10.98 -30.67 15.27
C ASP A 83 10.73 -29.16 15.39
N ILE A 84 11.65 -28.43 16.03
CA ILE A 84 11.62 -26.95 16.08
C ILE A 84 11.68 -26.35 14.67
N PHE A 85 12.56 -26.88 13.81
CA PHE A 85 12.70 -26.40 12.43
C PHE A 85 11.43 -26.66 11.61
N ILE A 86 10.86 -27.86 11.70
CA ILE A 86 9.61 -28.23 11.03
C ILE A 86 8.47 -27.36 11.56
N HIS A 87 8.33 -27.26 12.87
CA HIS A 87 7.24 -26.52 13.52
C HIS A 87 7.26 -25.03 13.16
N SER A 88 8.43 -24.38 13.27
CA SER A 88 8.61 -22.99 12.85
C SER A 88 8.43 -22.79 11.35
N GLY A 89 8.85 -23.76 10.53
CA GLY A 89 8.69 -23.72 9.07
C GLY A 89 7.23 -23.82 8.63
N VAL A 90 6.45 -24.71 9.23
CA VAL A 90 5.01 -24.85 8.96
C VAL A 90 4.28 -23.55 9.32
N ARG A 91 4.57 -22.96 10.49
CA ARG A 91 4.00 -21.66 10.89
C ARG A 91 4.38 -20.54 9.94
N LEU A 92 5.65 -20.48 9.53
CA LEU A 92 6.10 -19.51 8.53
C LEU A 92 5.30 -19.64 7.22
N CYS A 93 5.26 -20.84 6.64
CA CYS A 93 4.62 -21.06 5.34
C CYS A 93 3.10 -20.83 5.39
N CYS A 94 2.41 -21.38 6.40
CA CYS A 94 0.98 -21.15 6.59
C CYS A 94 0.68 -19.68 6.88
N GLY A 95 1.49 -19.03 7.72
CA GLY A 95 1.37 -17.61 8.03
C GLY A 95 1.52 -16.73 6.80
N LEU A 96 2.53 -16.98 5.97
CA LEU A 96 2.76 -16.28 4.70
C LEU A 96 1.59 -16.46 3.73
N LEU A 97 1.09 -17.69 3.53
CA LEU A 97 -0.01 -17.95 2.61
C LEU A 97 -1.31 -17.25 3.06
N LEU A 98 -1.67 -17.37 4.34
CA LEU A 98 -2.84 -16.71 4.90
C LEU A 98 -2.75 -15.19 4.78
N LEU A 99 -1.57 -14.63 5.06
CA LEU A 99 -1.33 -13.20 4.94
C LEU A 99 -1.42 -12.73 3.49
N VAL A 100 -0.73 -13.39 2.56
CA VAL A 100 -0.75 -13.06 1.12
C VAL A 100 -2.16 -13.14 0.55
N PHE A 101 -2.90 -14.21 0.83
CA PHE A 101 -4.27 -14.33 0.37
C PHE A 101 -5.21 -13.29 0.99
N SER A 102 -4.92 -12.80 2.21
CA SER A 102 -5.70 -11.72 2.84
C SER A 102 -5.53 -10.36 2.16
N MET A 103 -4.53 -10.23 1.28
CA MET A 103 -4.26 -8.99 0.53
C MET A 103 -4.90 -9.00 -0.86
N ILE A 104 -5.52 -10.10 -1.28
CA ILE A 104 -6.20 -10.19 -2.57
C ILE A 104 -7.57 -9.51 -2.44
N GLU A 105 -7.63 -8.26 -2.91
CA GLU A 105 -8.85 -7.45 -2.84
C GLU A 105 -9.80 -7.69 -4.01
N ASN A 106 -9.31 -8.28 -5.11
CA ASN A 106 -10.13 -8.58 -6.27
C ASN A 106 -11.15 -9.70 -5.91
N PRO A 107 -12.47 -9.41 -5.99
CA PRO A 107 -13.50 -10.34 -5.54
C PRO A 107 -13.57 -11.61 -6.40
N ILE A 108 -13.14 -11.56 -7.67
CA ILE A 108 -13.12 -12.73 -8.56
C ILE A 108 -12.03 -13.71 -8.10
N PHE A 109 -10.81 -13.23 -7.90
CA PHE A 109 -9.72 -14.07 -7.41
C PHE A 109 -9.99 -14.59 -5.99
N SER A 110 -10.61 -13.76 -5.13
CA SER A 110 -11.04 -14.18 -3.80
C SER A 110 -12.05 -15.34 -3.87
N LYS A 111 -13.03 -15.28 -4.79
CA LYS A 111 -13.99 -16.37 -5.03
C LYS A 111 -13.32 -17.64 -5.56
N ILE A 112 -12.39 -17.53 -6.52
CA ILE A 112 -11.67 -18.69 -7.07
C ILE A 112 -10.88 -19.39 -5.96
N LEU A 113 -10.11 -18.64 -5.18
CA LEU A 113 -9.36 -19.20 -4.05
C LEU A 113 -10.28 -19.85 -3.03
N TYR A 114 -11.41 -19.21 -2.73
CA TYR A 114 -12.41 -19.75 -1.82
C TYR A 114 -12.97 -21.09 -2.29
N VAL A 115 -13.29 -21.24 -3.59
CA VAL A 115 -13.76 -22.51 -4.18
C VAL A 115 -12.72 -23.63 -4.05
N VAL A 116 -11.44 -23.29 -4.19
CA VAL A 116 -10.32 -24.24 -4.03
C VAL A 116 -9.96 -24.46 -2.54
N GLY A 117 -10.70 -23.85 -1.61
CA GLY A 117 -10.53 -24.03 -0.17
C GLY A 117 -9.50 -23.09 0.49
N PHE A 118 -8.99 -22.12 -0.25
CA PHE A 118 -8.08 -21.09 0.28
C PHE A 118 -8.85 -19.82 0.63
N LYS A 119 -8.78 -19.43 1.90
CA LYS A 119 -9.29 -18.15 2.39
C LYS A 119 -8.18 -17.42 3.15
N GLY A 120 -7.87 -16.21 2.71
CA GLY A 120 -6.95 -15.33 3.41
C GLY A 120 -7.46 -14.97 4.80
N ASP A 121 -6.55 -14.92 5.76
CA ASP A 121 -6.84 -14.53 7.14
C ASP A 121 -5.64 -13.74 7.67
N ARG A 122 -5.83 -12.42 7.77
CA ARG A 122 -4.76 -11.49 8.14
C ARG A 122 -4.32 -11.69 9.59
N GLU A 123 -5.27 -11.81 10.50
CA GLU A 123 -5.00 -11.93 11.94
C GLU A 123 -4.32 -13.25 12.26
N ARG A 124 -4.84 -14.35 11.69
CA ARG A 124 -4.21 -15.66 11.84
C ARG A 124 -2.85 -15.73 11.16
N GLY A 125 -2.74 -15.16 9.96
CA GLY A 125 -1.50 -15.11 9.20
C GLY A 125 -0.38 -14.42 9.98
N THR A 126 -0.63 -13.23 10.52
CA THR A 126 0.37 -12.51 11.31
C THR A 126 0.65 -13.20 12.64
N SER A 127 -0.35 -13.77 13.32
CA SER A 127 -0.14 -14.56 14.55
C SER A 127 0.84 -15.73 14.34
N LEU A 128 0.65 -16.52 13.28
CA LEU A 128 1.55 -17.64 12.97
C LEU A 128 2.99 -17.17 12.67
N LEU A 129 3.14 -16.05 11.96
CA LEU A 129 4.45 -15.46 11.71
C LEU A 129 5.11 -14.99 13.02
N TRP A 130 4.38 -14.31 13.91
CA TRP A 130 4.88 -13.92 15.24
C TRP A 130 5.25 -15.10 16.12
N GLN A 131 4.60 -16.25 15.95
CA GLN A 131 4.99 -17.48 16.62
C GLN A 131 6.28 -18.05 16.00
N ALA A 132 6.43 -17.99 14.67
CA ALA A 132 7.63 -18.45 13.96
C ALA A 132 8.89 -17.62 14.29
N THR A 133 8.75 -16.33 14.62
CA THR A 133 9.91 -15.47 14.95
C THR A 133 10.63 -15.86 16.25
N ARG A 134 9.99 -16.64 17.14
CA ARG A 134 10.51 -16.99 18.47
C ARG A 134 11.67 -17.99 18.47
N TYR A 135 11.93 -18.64 17.34
CA TYR A 135 12.91 -19.72 17.25
C TYR A 135 14.25 -19.24 16.66
N PRO A 136 15.41 -19.69 17.15
CA PRO A 136 16.72 -19.25 16.66
C PRO A 136 17.12 -19.99 15.37
N ASN A 137 16.37 -19.79 14.29
CA ASN A 137 16.62 -20.43 12.99
C ASN A 137 16.26 -19.52 11.80
N PHE A 138 16.52 -20.00 10.59
CA PHE A 138 16.27 -19.24 9.36
C PHE A 138 14.78 -18.90 9.15
N ASN A 139 13.85 -19.77 9.57
CA ASN A 139 12.41 -19.51 9.42
C ASN A 139 11.99 -18.27 10.21
N SER A 140 12.58 -18.07 11.38
CA SER A 140 12.35 -16.86 12.19
C SER A 140 12.84 -15.59 11.49
N ALA A 141 14.00 -15.62 10.82
CA ALA A 141 14.48 -14.48 10.06
C ALA A 141 13.55 -14.12 8.90
N ILE A 142 13.05 -15.11 8.15
CA ILE A 142 12.09 -14.86 7.07
C ILE A 142 10.74 -14.39 7.59
N ALA A 143 10.24 -14.97 8.69
CA ALA A 143 9.02 -14.50 9.34
C ALA A 143 9.15 -13.05 9.80
N GLY A 144 10.32 -12.68 10.34
CA GLY A 144 10.62 -11.32 10.78
C GLY A 144 10.60 -10.33 9.62
N LEU A 145 11.26 -10.66 8.50
CA LEU A 145 11.22 -9.84 7.28
C LEU A 145 9.81 -9.71 6.71
N ALA A 146 9.04 -10.80 6.73
CA ALA A 146 7.65 -10.78 6.25
C ALA A 146 6.76 -9.87 7.10
N LEU A 147 6.87 -9.94 8.43
CA LEU A 147 6.14 -9.08 9.36
C LEU A 147 6.53 -7.61 9.20
N LEU A 148 7.83 -7.30 9.20
CA LEU A 148 8.30 -5.92 9.03
C LEU A 148 7.90 -5.38 7.66
N GLY A 149 8.06 -6.16 6.59
CA GLY A 149 7.62 -5.77 5.25
C GLY A 149 6.12 -5.55 5.16
N PHE A 150 5.31 -6.38 5.82
CA PHE A 150 3.85 -6.21 5.87
C PHE A 150 3.45 -4.97 6.66
N TYR A 151 3.92 -4.82 7.89
CA TYR A 151 3.51 -3.73 8.77
C TYR A 151 4.09 -2.40 8.37
N ASN A 152 5.41 -2.31 8.16
CA ASN A 152 6.04 -1.08 7.73
C ASN A 152 5.64 -0.78 6.29
N GLY A 153 5.74 -1.76 5.38
CA GLY A 153 5.56 -1.53 3.95
C GLY A 153 4.11 -1.40 3.49
N LEU A 154 3.16 -2.18 4.00
CA LEU A 154 1.77 -2.19 3.50
C LEU A 154 0.83 -1.51 4.48
N VAL A 155 0.74 -1.98 5.72
CA VAL A 155 -0.16 -1.38 6.72
C VAL A 155 0.24 0.06 7.03
N GLY A 156 1.55 0.34 7.08
CA GLY A 156 2.10 1.67 7.31
C GLY A 156 1.73 2.70 6.22
N PHE A 157 1.26 2.25 5.05
CA PHE A 157 0.72 3.13 4.01
C PHE A 157 -0.66 3.67 4.37
N SER A 158 -1.44 3.02 5.23
CA SER A 158 -2.74 3.54 5.66
C SER A 158 -2.60 4.70 6.65
N ASP A 159 -3.39 5.75 6.48
CA ASP A 159 -3.44 6.90 7.41
C ASP A 159 -4.38 6.67 8.59
N ILE A 160 -5.37 5.79 8.43
CA ILE A 160 -6.37 5.44 9.44
C ILE A 160 -5.99 4.10 10.07
N LEU A 161 -5.24 4.18 11.16
CA LEU A 161 -4.76 3.04 11.94
C LEU A 161 -5.28 3.09 13.38
N PRO A 162 -5.36 1.95 14.08
CA PRO A 162 -5.73 1.93 15.50
C PRO A 162 -4.87 2.88 16.34
N THR A 163 -5.51 3.65 17.22
CA THR A 163 -4.85 4.58 18.15
C THR A 163 -5.31 4.42 19.59
N ASP A 164 -6.22 3.48 19.86
CA ASP A 164 -6.66 3.11 21.21
C ASP A 164 -5.59 2.35 21.99
N ASP A 165 -5.77 2.22 23.31
CA ASP A 165 -4.80 1.57 24.21
C ASP A 165 -4.47 0.11 23.81
N ALA A 166 -5.39 -0.59 23.12
CA ALA A 166 -5.18 -1.94 22.62
C ALA A 166 -4.63 -1.99 21.18
N ALA A 167 -4.15 -0.87 20.64
CA ALA A 167 -3.59 -0.81 19.28
C ALA A 167 -2.35 -1.69 19.11
N GLU A 168 -1.49 -1.79 20.12
CA GLU A 168 -0.28 -2.64 20.09
C GLU A 168 -0.61 -4.14 20.13
N ASP A 169 -1.74 -4.52 20.72
CA ASP A 169 -2.23 -5.90 20.74
C ASP A 169 -2.96 -6.28 19.46
N ASN A 170 -3.31 -5.31 18.61
CA ASN A 170 -4.04 -5.55 17.38
C ASN A 170 -3.09 -6.04 16.27
N MET A 171 -3.06 -7.36 16.06
CA MET A 171 -2.26 -8.01 15.02
C MET A 171 -2.70 -7.67 13.58
N VAL A 172 -3.90 -7.08 13.39
CA VAL A 172 -4.40 -6.55 12.11
C VAL A 172 -4.04 -5.07 11.93
N GLY A 173 -3.76 -4.37 13.03
CA GLY A 173 -3.30 -2.98 13.06
C GLY A 173 -1.81 -2.85 12.75
N PHE A 174 -1.19 -1.78 13.24
CA PHE A 174 0.26 -1.57 13.13
C PHE A 174 0.90 -1.58 14.54
N PRO A 175 1.36 -2.74 15.03
CA PRO A 175 1.95 -2.87 16.38
C PRO A 175 3.39 -2.35 16.37
N LYS A 176 3.56 -1.04 16.50
CA LYS A 176 4.81 -0.33 16.25
C LYS A 176 5.91 -0.79 17.21
N GLN A 177 5.63 -0.82 18.51
CA GLN A 177 6.61 -1.21 19.53
C GLN A 177 7.04 -2.67 19.35
N LYS A 178 6.09 -3.53 18.95
CA LYS A 178 6.38 -4.94 18.67
C LYS A 178 7.29 -5.11 17.46
N CYS A 179 7.12 -4.29 16.42
CA CYS A 179 8.01 -4.27 15.26
C CYS A 179 9.41 -3.75 15.62
N GLU A 180 9.52 -2.72 16.46
CA GLU A 180 10.81 -2.22 16.98
C GLU A 180 11.55 -3.29 17.77
N ALA A 181 10.86 -3.95 18.72
CA ALA A 181 11.43 -5.03 19.51
C ALA A 181 11.88 -6.21 18.64
N LEU A 182 11.08 -6.58 17.63
CA LEU A 182 11.42 -7.62 16.67
C LEU A 182 12.71 -7.28 15.91
N LEU A 183 12.84 -6.05 15.43
CA LEU A 183 14.04 -5.63 14.70
C LEU A 183 15.29 -5.66 15.60
N VAL A 184 15.17 -5.19 16.85
CA VAL A 184 16.28 -5.23 17.83
C VAL A 184 16.73 -6.68 18.05
N ASP A 185 15.80 -7.59 18.30
CA ASP A 185 16.09 -9.02 18.47
C ASP A 185 16.77 -9.62 17.22
N MET A 186 16.22 -9.37 16.02
CA MET A 186 16.79 -9.88 14.77
C MET A 186 18.19 -9.36 14.48
N LYS A 187 18.45 -8.07 14.78
CA LYS A 187 19.79 -7.49 14.67
C LYS A 187 20.76 -8.12 15.66
N SER A 188 20.34 -8.41 16.89
CA SER A 188 21.19 -9.07 17.88
C SER A 188 21.59 -10.49 17.45
N ARG A 189 20.66 -11.23 16.84
CA ARG A 189 20.87 -12.59 16.34
C ARG A 189 21.66 -12.65 15.04
N HIS A 190 21.60 -11.60 14.22
CA HIS A 190 22.18 -11.56 12.88
C HIS A 190 22.85 -10.19 12.59
N PRO A 191 23.90 -9.80 13.34
CA PRO A 191 24.45 -8.43 13.32
C PRO A 191 25.04 -8.00 11.97
N ASP A 192 25.56 -8.95 11.19
CA ASP A 192 26.17 -8.67 9.88
C ASP A 192 25.15 -8.63 8.73
N SER A 193 23.88 -8.93 9.01
CA SER A 193 22.83 -8.99 7.99
C SER A 193 22.52 -7.60 7.43
N ARG A 194 22.76 -7.46 6.13
CA ARG A 194 22.46 -6.25 5.36
C ARG A 194 20.95 -6.02 5.17
N LEU A 195 20.13 -7.05 5.36
CA LEU A 195 18.66 -6.93 5.34
C LEU A 195 18.15 -6.27 6.63
N TRP A 196 18.76 -6.57 7.79
CA TRP A 196 18.35 -5.91 9.04
C TRP A 196 18.80 -4.45 9.11
N LYS A 197 19.97 -4.12 8.53
CA LYS A 197 20.37 -2.72 8.31
C LYS A 197 19.39 -1.97 7.40
N LEU A 198 18.87 -2.63 6.37
CA LEU A 198 17.84 -2.05 5.51
C LEU A 198 16.53 -1.81 6.27
N GLU A 199 16.07 -2.78 7.06
CA GLU A 199 14.86 -2.61 7.88
C GLU A 199 15.05 -1.53 8.97
N GLU A 200 16.25 -1.38 9.52
CA GLU A 200 16.57 -0.28 10.42
C GLU A 200 16.45 1.09 9.75
N ALA A 201 17.00 1.25 8.54
CA ALA A 201 16.81 2.49 7.79
C ALA A 201 15.33 2.78 7.50
N ARG A 202 14.54 1.75 7.17
CA ARG A 202 13.09 1.90 6.98
C ARG A 202 12.40 2.37 8.26
N MET A 203 12.73 1.77 9.40
CA MET A 203 12.18 2.16 10.70
C MET A 203 12.54 3.60 11.07
N LEU A 204 13.79 4.02 10.84
CA LEU A 204 14.19 5.42 11.02
C LEU A 204 13.34 6.37 10.15
N SER A 205 13.14 6.04 8.87
CA SER A 205 12.25 6.81 7.99
C SER A 205 10.81 6.87 8.50
N TYR A 206 10.25 5.77 9.03
CA TYR A 206 8.91 5.79 9.65
C TYR A 206 8.86 6.64 10.92
N ASN A 207 9.96 6.71 11.64
CA ASN A 207 10.15 7.56 12.81
C ASN A 207 10.54 9.01 12.44
N LYS A 208 10.45 9.38 11.16
CA LYS A 208 10.75 10.70 10.62
C LYS A 208 12.22 11.13 10.74
N ASP A 209 13.11 10.18 10.98
CA ASP A 209 14.57 10.38 10.92
C ASP A 209 15.11 9.96 9.55
N LEU A 210 14.82 10.79 8.54
CA LEU A 210 15.24 10.53 7.16
C LEU A 210 16.77 10.64 7.00
N GLN A 211 17.43 11.52 7.76
CA GLN A 211 18.87 11.71 7.67
C GLN A 211 19.63 10.53 8.29
N GLY A 212 19.19 10.05 9.45
CA GLY A 212 19.71 8.81 10.03
C GLY A 212 19.52 7.61 9.10
N ALA A 213 18.35 7.50 8.46
CA ALA A 213 18.10 6.46 7.46
C ALA A 213 19.07 6.54 6.28
N ILE A 214 19.35 7.74 5.74
CA ILE A 214 20.31 7.94 4.64
C ILE A 214 21.70 7.46 5.05
N VAL A 215 22.17 7.81 6.26
CA VAL A 215 23.50 7.37 6.76
C VAL A 215 23.62 5.85 6.75
N ILE A 216 22.61 5.14 7.27
CA ILE A 216 22.59 3.68 7.28
C ILE A 216 22.58 3.11 5.86
N LEU A 217 21.76 3.67 4.97
CA LEU A 217 21.66 3.20 3.58
C LEU A 217 22.94 3.45 2.78
N GLU A 218 23.66 4.54 3.06
CA GLU A 218 24.97 4.85 2.45
C GLU A 218 26.01 3.80 2.88
N GLU A 219 26.08 3.47 4.18
CA GLU A 219 26.97 2.43 4.69
C GLU A 219 26.59 1.04 4.12
N ASN A 220 25.29 0.77 4.02
CA ASN A 220 24.75 -0.50 3.57
C ASN A 220 24.90 -0.74 2.05
N SER A 221 25.18 0.33 1.29
CA SER A 221 25.42 0.27 -0.16
C SER A 221 26.64 -0.58 -0.58
N LYS A 222 27.53 -0.89 0.36
CA LYS A 222 28.74 -1.71 0.16
C LYS A 222 28.47 -3.22 0.10
N SER A 223 27.20 -3.66 0.10
CA SER A 223 26.84 -5.07 0.02
C SER A 223 27.35 -5.72 -1.27
N LYS A 224 27.94 -6.92 -1.14
CA LYS A 224 28.41 -7.73 -2.28
C LYS A 224 27.28 -8.48 -2.99
N MET A 225 26.10 -8.58 -2.37
CA MET A 225 24.94 -9.26 -2.94
C MET A 225 24.12 -8.28 -3.79
N LYS A 226 24.03 -8.55 -5.10
CA LYS A 226 23.35 -7.68 -6.07
C LYS A 226 21.90 -7.38 -5.70
N GLN A 227 21.15 -8.38 -5.24
CA GLN A 227 19.74 -8.23 -4.87
C GLN A 227 19.57 -7.26 -3.69
N ILE A 228 20.40 -7.40 -2.66
CA ILE A 228 20.36 -6.50 -1.50
C ILE A 228 20.81 -5.08 -1.90
N ALA A 229 21.86 -4.97 -2.70
CA ALA A 229 22.34 -3.67 -3.20
C ALA A 229 21.27 -2.94 -4.03
N MET A 230 20.48 -3.67 -4.80
CA MET A 230 19.37 -3.12 -5.59
C MET A 230 18.27 -2.58 -4.68
N ILE A 231 17.78 -3.36 -3.71
CA ILE A 231 16.73 -2.93 -2.78
C ILE A 231 17.23 -1.75 -1.93
N ASN A 232 18.49 -1.79 -1.48
CA ASN A 232 19.10 -0.68 -0.75
C ASN A 232 19.17 0.61 -1.58
N THR A 233 19.49 0.50 -2.88
CA THR A 233 19.52 1.67 -3.77
C THR A 233 18.10 2.22 -3.99
N PHE A 234 17.09 1.36 -4.08
CA PHE A 234 15.70 1.78 -4.16
C PHE A 234 15.24 2.49 -2.88
N GLU A 235 15.55 1.95 -1.71
CA GLU A 235 15.23 2.60 -0.42
C GLU A 235 15.99 3.93 -0.25
N MET A 236 17.25 4.00 -0.68
CA MET A 236 18.02 5.24 -0.72
C MET A 236 17.33 6.28 -1.59
N ALA A 237 16.86 5.89 -2.77
CA ALA A 237 16.20 6.79 -3.71
C ALA A 237 14.89 7.35 -3.15
N LEU A 238 14.10 6.53 -2.45
CA LEU A 238 12.90 6.99 -1.72
C LEU A 238 13.25 7.90 -0.54
N THR A 239 14.21 7.51 0.30
CA THR A 239 14.55 8.28 1.51
C THR A 239 15.12 9.65 1.14
N THR A 240 15.98 9.71 0.13
CA THR A 240 16.50 10.99 -0.40
C THR A 240 15.42 11.82 -1.09
N LEU A 241 14.43 11.18 -1.74
CA LEU A 241 13.25 11.88 -2.26
C LEU A 241 12.52 12.61 -1.12
N PHE A 242 12.18 11.87 -0.06
CA PHE A 242 11.43 12.40 1.10
C PHE A 242 12.22 13.44 1.89
N ALA A 243 13.55 13.34 1.91
CA ALA A 243 14.44 14.30 2.57
C ALA A 243 14.69 15.58 1.74
N HIS A 244 14.14 15.68 0.53
CA HIS A 244 14.41 16.77 -0.42
C HIS A 244 15.88 16.85 -0.87
N GLU A 245 16.60 15.73 -0.87
CA GLU A 245 17.98 15.63 -1.36
C GLU A 245 17.99 15.43 -2.88
N TYR A 246 17.48 16.42 -3.62
CA TYR A 246 17.15 16.32 -5.05
C TYR A 246 18.26 15.70 -5.92
N GLN A 247 19.51 16.13 -5.70
CA GLN A 247 20.64 15.63 -6.48
C GLN A 247 21.02 14.19 -6.12
N LYS A 248 20.94 13.82 -4.83
CA LYS A 248 21.17 12.43 -4.39
C LYS A 248 20.04 11.52 -4.89
N ALA A 249 18.79 11.98 -4.81
CA ALA A 249 17.62 11.28 -5.32
C ALA A 249 17.76 10.99 -6.82
N ALA A 250 18.10 12.00 -7.64
CA ALA A 250 18.31 11.82 -9.07
C ALA A 250 19.39 10.76 -9.39
N VAL A 251 20.52 10.80 -8.68
CA VAL A 251 21.62 9.83 -8.85
C VAL A 251 21.17 8.42 -8.44
N ALA A 252 20.46 8.29 -7.31
CA ALA A 252 19.97 7.01 -6.82
C ALA A 252 18.92 6.40 -7.77
N TRP A 253 17.99 7.20 -8.31
CA TRP A 253 17.00 6.74 -9.28
C TRP A 253 17.62 6.29 -10.60
N VAL A 254 18.59 7.04 -11.14
CA VAL A 254 19.35 6.59 -12.33
C VAL A 254 20.16 5.32 -12.05
N LYS A 255 20.63 5.13 -10.81
CA LYS A 255 21.28 3.87 -10.43
C LYS A 255 20.27 2.71 -10.37
N CYS A 256 19.06 2.93 -9.86
CA CYS A 256 17.98 1.94 -9.88
C CYS A 256 17.67 1.46 -11.30
N SER A 257 17.56 2.37 -12.28
CA SER A 257 17.25 2.01 -13.68
C SER A 257 18.33 1.17 -14.36
N LYS A 258 19.58 1.23 -13.88
CA LYS A 258 20.69 0.41 -14.37
C LYS A 258 20.79 -0.95 -13.68
N GLN A 259 20.26 -1.06 -12.46
CA GLN A 259 20.39 -2.27 -11.64
C GLN A 259 19.16 -3.17 -11.71
N SER A 260 17.98 -2.60 -11.93
CA SER A 260 16.69 -3.29 -11.86
C SER A 260 16.03 -3.37 -13.23
N ALA A 261 15.37 -4.50 -13.50
CA ALA A 261 14.47 -4.66 -14.64
C ALA A 261 13.06 -4.09 -14.36
N TRP A 262 12.76 -3.73 -13.11
CA TRP A 262 11.43 -3.27 -12.72
C TRP A 262 11.25 -1.78 -13.01
N SER A 263 10.25 -1.45 -13.83
CA SER A 263 9.81 -0.08 -14.11
C SER A 263 10.95 0.94 -14.34
N PRO A 264 11.93 0.67 -15.24
CA PRO A 264 13.04 1.59 -15.48
C PRO A 264 12.58 2.98 -15.94
N THR A 265 11.45 3.06 -16.64
CA THR A 265 10.83 4.30 -17.10
C THR A 265 10.34 5.16 -15.94
N LEU A 266 9.81 4.57 -14.87
CA LEU A 266 9.44 5.29 -13.65
C LEU A 266 10.68 5.84 -12.94
N TYR A 267 11.78 5.10 -12.89
CA TYR A 267 12.99 5.60 -12.26
C TYR A 267 13.59 6.80 -13.03
N TYR A 268 13.53 6.78 -14.36
CA TYR A 268 13.91 7.95 -15.16
C TYR A 268 12.98 9.14 -14.91
N TYR A 269 11.67 8.90 -14.80
CA TYR A 269 10.71 9.93 -14.40
C TYR A 269 11.09 10.56 -13.04
N MET A 270 11.32 9.73 -12.00
CA MET A 270 11.70 10.18 -10.65
C MET A 270 13.00 10.99 -10.65
N ALA A 271 13.98 10.58 -11.45
CA ALA A 271 15.22 11.34 -11.64
C ALA A 271 15.00 12.66 -12.39
N GLY A 272 14.14 12.64 -13.41
CA GLY A 272 13.76 13.81 -14.20
C GLY A 272 13.08 14.88 -13.34
N VAL A 273 12.06 14.51 -12.55
CA VAL A 273 11.36 15.44 -11.65
C VAL A 273 12.26 15.99 -10.54
N SER A 274 13.26 15.21 -10.10
CA SER A 274 14.30 15.73 -9.19
C SER A 274 15.13 16.84 -9.85
N HIS A 275 15.44 16.70 -11.13
CA HIS A 275 16.12 17.75 -11.91
C HIS A 275 15.24 18.95 -12.23
N VAL A 276 13.92 18.78 -12.33
CA VAL A 276 12.96 19.91 -12.44
C VAL A 276 13.09 20.82 -11.22
N GLU A 277 13.14 20.26 -10.00
CA GLU A 277 13.26 21.07 -8.80
C GLU A 277 14.64 21.72 -8.65
N LEU A 278 15.72 21.04 -9.06
CA LEU A 278 17.06 21.63 -9.14
C LEU A 278 17.10 22.81 -10.14
N TYR A 279 16.44 22.67 -11.30
CA TYR A 279 16.28 23.76 -12.27
C TYR A 279 15.53 24.94 -11.65
N ARG A 280 14.36 24.70 -11.06
CA ARG A 280 13.54 25.75 -10.43
C ARG A 280 14.26 26.48 -9.29
N ASN A 281 15.08 25.76 -8.50
CA ASN A 281 15.90 26.36 -7.45
C ASN A 281 17.01 27.28 -7.98
N ALA A 282 17.60 26.94 -9.14
CA ALA A 282 18.73 27.68 -9.70
C ALA A 282 18.33 28.76 -10.71
N ARG A 283 17.12 28.71 -11.30
CA ARG A 283 16.76 29.54 -12.48
C ARG A 283 16.93 31.04 -12.29
N LEU A 284 16.69 31.55 -11.08
CA LEU A 284 16.81 32.99 -10.78
C LEU A 284 18.23 33.39 -10.33
N SER A 285 18.91 32.52 -9.58
CA SER A 285 20.20 32.83 -8.94
C SER A 285 21.42 32.38 -9.75
N ASN A 286 21.29 31.30 -10.53
CA ASN A 286 22.35 30.72 -11.36
C ASN A 286 21.78 30.14 -12.68
N PRO A 287 21.46 31.00 -13.67
CA PRO A 287 20.87 30.55 -14.93
C PRO A 287 21.73 29.54 -15.71
N LYS A 288 23.06 29.66 -15.66
CA LYS A 288 23.98 28.72 -16.31
C LYS A 288 23.89 27.33 -15.69
N GLY A 289 23.88 27.23 -14.36
CA GLY A 289 23.67 25.96 -13.66
C GLY A 289 22.27 25.40 -13.88
N ALA A 290 21.25 26.27 -13.90
CA ALA A 290 19.86 25.89 -14.15
C ALA A 290 19.70 25.21 -15.52
N ALA A 291 20.35 25.73 -16.57
CA ALA A 291 20.30 25.14 -17.91
C ALA A 291 20.81 23.68 -17.95
N VAL A 292 21.84 23.35 -17.16
CA VAL A 292 22.33 21.96 -17.04
C VAL A 292 21.25 21.04 -16.47
N HIS A 293 20.55 21.49 -15.43
CA HIS A 293 19.46 20.72 -14.83
C HIS A 293 18.24 20.62 -15.73
N LYS A 294 17.91 21.70 -16.45
CA LYS A 294 16.83 21.70 -17.43
C LYS A 294 17.06 20.67 -18.53
N ASN A 295 18.27 20.62 -19.09
CA ASN A 295 18.63 19.65 -20.12
C ASN A 295 18.57 18.21 -19.61
N LYS A 296 19.09 17.95 -18.39
CA LYS A 296 19.00 16.63 -17.75
C LYS A 296 17.56 16.22 -17.47
N ALA A 297 16.72 17.14 -16.98
CA ALA A 297 15.31 16.89 -16.75
C ALA A 297 14.62 16.46 -18.05
N THR A 298 14.80 17.22 -19.13
CA THR A 298 14.26 16.87 -20.45
C THR A 298 14.72 15.49 -20.92
N GLU A 299 16.02 15.21 -20.88
CA GLU A 299 16.58 13.92 -21.32
C GLU A 299 15.98 12.73 -20.54
N LEU A 300 15.80 12.88 -19.24
CA LEU A 300 15.30 11.82 -18.36
C LEU A 300 13.78 11.66 -18.48
N LEU A 301 13.03 12.76 -18.55
CA LEU A 301 11.58 12.73 -18.68
C LEU A 301 11.14 12.13 -20.03
N LEU A 302 11.88 12.37 -21.12
CA LEU A 302 11.60 11.75 -22.42
C LEU A 302 11.86 10.23 -22.45
N LYS A 303 12.51 9.66 -21.42
CA LYS A 303 12.64 8.19 -21.23
C LYS A 303 11.49 7.60 -20.39
N ALA A 304 10.63 8.43 -19.82
CA ALA A 304 9.45 8.00 -19.09
C ALA A 304 8.33 7.57 -20.07
N PRO A 305 7.28 6.87 -19.60
CA PRO A 305 6.15 6.52 -20.45
C PRO A 305 5.43 7.78 -20.94
N SER A 306 4.97 7.77 -22.19
CA SER A 306 4.26 8.91 -22.81
C SER A 306 3.03 9.35 -22.02
N LEU A 307 2.35 8.45 -21.31
CA LEU A 307 1.20 8.79 -20.46
C LEU A 307 1.58 9.75 -19.31
N ALA A 308 2.82 9.69 -18.80
CA ALA A 308 3.27 10.51 -17.67
C ALA A 308 3.78 11.90 -18.09
N VAL A 309 4.24 12.05 -19.34
CA VAL A 309 4.86 13.30 -19.84
C VAL A 309 4.10 13.95 -20.99
N GLY A 310 3.18 13.23 -21.64
CA GLY A 310 2.47 13.66 -22.83
C GLY A 310 1.62 14.92 -22.61
N LYS A 311 1.03 15.08 -21.42
CA LYS A 311 0.34 16.32 -21.01
C LYS A 311 1.30 17.52 -21.10
N TRP A 312 2.52 17.36 -20.61
CA TRP A 312 3.54 18.41 -20.62
C TRP A 312 4.12 18.65 -22.01
N GLU A 313 4.29 17.61 -22.84
CA GLU A 313 4.71 17.76 -24.24
C GLU A 313 3.70 18.55 -25.08
N GLN A 314 2.41 18.25 -24.93
CA GLN A 314 1.33 18.97 -25.60
C GLN A 314 1.29 20.44 -25.17
N ARG A 315 1.43 20.70 -23.86
CA ARG A 315 1.50 22.05 -23.31
C ARG A 315 2.72 22.81 -23.79
N ALA A 316 3.90 22.20 -23.77
CA ALA A 316 5.14 22.81 -24.25
C ALA A 316 4.98 23.31 -25.69
N LYS A 317 4.41 22.47 -26.56
CA LYS A 317 4.09 22.83 -27.94
C LYS A 317 3.04 23.94 -28.04
N ALA A 318 1.94 23.84 -27.30
CA ALA A 318 0.86 24.82 -27.32
C ALA A 318 1.27 26.20 -26.78
N TRP A 319 2.17 26.21 -25.79
CA TRP A 319 2.59 27.42 -25.08
C TRP A 319 3.86 28.05 -25.67
N GLY A 320 4.55 27.35 -26.58
CA GLY A 320 5.81 27.80 -27.16
C GLY A 320 6.96 27.83 -26.14
N VAL A 321 6.98 26.87 -25.21
CA VAL A 321 7.99 26.78 -24.14
C VAL A 321 8.67 25.40 -24.13
N ASP A 322 9.77 25.28 -23.41
CA ASP A 322 10.45 23.99 -23.22
C ASP A 322 9.60 23.03 -22.37
N LEU A 323 9.80 21.72 -22.54
CA LEU A 323 9.10 20.66 -21.79
C LEU A 323 9.07 20.94 -20.28
N VAL A 324 10.22 21.29 -19.70
CA VAL A 324 10.37 21.52 -18.25
C VAL A 324 9.59 22.74 -17.77
N ASP A 325 9.41 23.76 -18.61
CA ASP A 325 8.65 24.97 -18.27
C ASP A 325 7.13 24.78 -18.39
N ALA A 326 6.70 23.78 -19.15
CA ALA A 326 5.30 23.40 -19.27
C ALA A 326 4.77 22.58 -18.07
N ILE A 327 5.67 22.19 -17.16
CA ILE A 327 5.32 21.42 -15.95
C ILE A 327 4.68 22.36 -14.93
N GLY A 328 3.48 21.99 -14.47
CA GLY A 328 2.71 22.73 -13.46
C GLY A 328 3.15 22.47 -12.02
N PRO A 329 2.22 22.18 -11.08
CA PRO A 329 2.54 21.86 -9.70
C PRO A 329 3.63 20.81 -9.58
N SER A 330 4.41 20.83 -8.50
CA SER A 330 5.62 20.01 -8.36
C SER A 330 5.32 18.50 -8.48
N PRO A 331 5.73 17.82 -9.57
CA PRO A 331 5.59 16.37 -9.68
C PRO A 331 6.51 15.64 -8.70
N TYR A 332 7.52 16.33 -8.16
CA TYR A 332 8.35 15.80 -7.07
C TYR A 332 7.52 15.60 -5.79
N VAL A 333 6.72 16.59 -5.41
CA VAL A 333 5.83 16.49 -4.23
C VAL A 333 4.70 15.49 -4.48
N GLU A 334 4.20 15.40 -5.71
CA GLU A 334 3.27 14.35 -6.12
C GLU A 334 3.84 12.94 -5.90
N MET A 335 5.12 12.72 -6.23
CA MET A 335 5.79 11.46 -5.96
C MET A 335 6.02 11.21 -4.47
N ILE A 336 6.27 12.24 -3.66
CA ILE A 336 6.28 12.11 -2.19
C ILE A 336 4.92 11.61 -1.69
N TYR A 337 3.82 12.16 -2.22
CA TYR A 337 2.46 11.71 -1.88
C TYR A 337 2.23 10.24 -2.23
N PHE A 338 2.47 9.85 -3.49
CA PHE A 338 2.18 8.49 -3.95
C PHE A 338 3.01 7.40 -3.30
N TRP A 339 4.22 7.72 -2.87
CA TRP A 339 5.11 6.79 -2.18
C TRP A 339 5.02 6.87 -0.65
N ASN A 340 3.95 7.50 -0.14
CA ASN A 340 3.67 7.63 1.29
C ASN A 340 4.82 8.31 2.06
N GLY A 341 5.55 9.20 1.38
CA GLY A 341 6.63 9.99 1.96
C GLY A 341 6.13 10.98 3.00
N VAL A 342 4.91 11.50 2.84
CA VAL A 342 4.30 12.49 3.75
C VAL A 342 4.28 12.00 5.20
N LYS A 343 3.96 10.72 5.43
CA LYS A 343 3.99 10.12 6.79
C LYS A 343 5.39 9.97 7.36
N LYS A 344 6.39 9.84 6.50
CA LYS A 344 7.82 9.70 6.84
C LYS A 344 8.53 11.06 6.96
N SER A 345 7.85 12.14 6.59
CA SER A 345 8.35 13.51 6.65
C SER A 345 8.11 14.15 8.02
N GLY A 346 9.11 14.86 8.52
CA GLY A 346 8.99 15.78 9.65
C GLY A 346 8.37 17.11 9.23
N SER A 347 8.15 18.02 10.18
CA SER A 347 7.56 19.33 9.89
C SER A 347 8.39 20.14 8.88
N SER A 348 9.73 20.05 8.95
CA SER A 348 10.60 20.76 8.00
C SER A 348 10.44 20.27 6.57
N GLU A 349 10.35 18.95 6.35
CA GLU A 349 10.12 18.38 5.02
C GLU A 349 8.71 18.72 4.51
N LEU A 350 7.69 18.68 5.36
CA LEU A 350 6.32 19.05 4.98
C LEU A 350 6.20 20.54 4.60
N GLU A 351 6.91 21.42 5.30
CA GLU A 351 7.00 22.84 4.94
C GLU A 351 7.73 23.04 3.60
N LYS A 352 8.82 22.29 3.34
CA LYS A 352 9.47 22.28 2.01
C LYS A 352 8.50 21.83 0.91
N CYS A 353 7.67 20.82 1.16
CA CYS A 353 6.62 20.43 0.21
C CYS A 353 5.66 21.60 -0.08
N LEU A 354 5.19 22.31 0.95
CA LEU A 354 4.34 23.48 0.76
C LEU A 354 5.04 24.60 -0.03
N ASP A 355 6.33 24.83 0.21
CA ASP A 355 7.13 25.80 -0.54
C ASP A 355 7.29 25.42 -2.02
N LEU A 356 7.47 24.14 -2.32
CA LEU A 356 7.54 23.63 -3.69
C LEU A 356 6.20 23.73 -4.44
N LEU A 357 5.09 23.77 -3.71
CA LEU A 357 3.74 23.90 -4.28
C LEU A 357 3.31 25.36 -4.48
N LYS A 358 4.13 26.35 -4.13
CA LYS A 358 3.83 27.77 -4.39
C LYS A 358 3.72 28.07 -5.89
N ASP A 359 2.76 28.89 -6.29
CA ASP A 359 2.51 29.18 -7.71
C ASP A 359 3.73 29.85 -8.38
N GLU A 360 4.48 30.66 -7.65
CA GLU A 360 5.69 31.35 -8.12
C GLU A 360 6.83 30.40 -8.49
N ARG A 361 6.71 29.11 -8.13
CA ARG A 361 7.64 28.04 -8.54
C ARG A 361 7.40 27.58 -9.97
N MET A 362 6.19 27.72 -10.50
CA MET A 362 5.87 27.38 -11.87
C MET A 362 6.51 28.39 -12.84
N THR A 363 6.80 27.98 -14.08
CA THR A 363 7.27 28.93 -15.11
C THR A 363 6.10 29.68 -15.75
N CYS A 364 4.95 29.01 -15.92
CA CYS A 364 3.74 29.59 -16.50
C CYS A 364 2.53 29.42 -15.55
N PRO A 365 2.55 30.03 -14.34
CA PRO A 365 1.50 29.85 -13.33
C PRO A 365 0.09 30.21 -13.83
N GLU A 366 -0.03 31.24 -14.65
CA GLU A 366 -1.31 31.67 -15.23
C GLU A 366 -1.92 30.63 -16.17
N LYS A 367 -1.08 29.90 -16.91
CA LYS A 367 -1.54 28.83 -17.83
C LYS A 367 -1.86 27.56 -17.06
N CYS A 368 -1.09 27.24 -16.02
CA CYS A 368 -1.34 26.10 -15.13
C CYS A 368 -2.58 26.30 -14.26
N GLY A 369 -2.83 27.52 -13.77
CA GLY A 369 -3.98 27.83 -12.92
C GLY A 369 -5.33 27.75 -13.65
N GLY A 370 -5.33 27.76 -14.98
CA GLY A 370 -6.52 27.49 -15.81
C GLY A 370 -6.80 26.01 -16.07
N ASP A 371 -5.87 25.11 -15.72
CA ASP A 371 -6.03 23.67 -15.89
C ASP A 371 -6.63 23.06 -14.63
N GLU A 372 -7.84 22.50 -14.76
CA GLU A 372 -8.56 21.94 -13.62
C GLU A 372 -7.72 20.85 -12.91
N ASP A 373 -7.09 19.92 -13.63
CA ASP A 373 -6.36 18.81 -13.03
C ASP A 373 -5.16 19.30 -12.20
N ASP A 374 -4.35 20.22 -12.74
CA ASP A 374 -3.25 20.82 -12.00
C ASP A 374 -3.75 21.51 -10.72
N VAL A 375 -4.87 22.24 -10.81
CA VAL A 375 -5.49 22.88 -9.66
C VAL A 375 -5.95 21.84 -8.63
N ALA A 376 -6.53 20.70 -9.04
CA ALA A 376 -6.93 19.64 -8.10
C ALA A 376 -5.72 19.01 -7.41
N ILE A 377 -4.69 18.63 -8.19
CA ILE A 377 -3.46 18.04 -7.66
C ILE A 377 -2.82 18.99 -6.66
N HIS A 378 -2.68 20.27 -7.03
CA HIS A 378 -2.13 21.30 -6.16
C HIS A 378 -2.89 21.35 -4.81
N HIS A 379 -4.22 21.49 -4.85
CA HIS A 379 -5.05 21.59 -3.64
C HIS A 379 -5.03 20.30 -2.81
N LEU A 380 -5.03 19.13 -3.45
CA LEU A 380 -4.93 17.83 -2.79
C LEU A 380 -3.62 17.69 -2.02
N LEU A 381 -2.49 17.97 -2.69
CA LEU A 381 -1.18 17.86 -2.07
C LEU A 381 -1.04 18.82 -0.88
N ARG A 382 -1.50 20.08 -1.01
CA ARG A 382 -1.53 21.04 0.11
C ARG A 382 -2.43 20.58 1.24
N GLY A 383 -3.63 20.07 0.95
CA GLY A 383 -4.53 19.51 1.96
C GLY A 383 -3.89 18.35 2.73
N CYS A 384 -3.19 17.47 2.04
CA CYS A 384 -2.43 16.37 2.65
C CYS A 384 -1.30 16.90 3.56
N MET A 385 -0.52 17.89 3.13
CA MET A 385 0.52 18.50 3.97
C MET A 385 -0.07 19.18 5.21
N PHE A 386 -1.16 19.94 5.05
CA PHE A 386 -1.84 20.60 6.17
C PHE A 386 -2.33 19.59 7.22
N ARG A 387 -2.95 18.48 6.78
CA ARG A 387 -3.35 17.40 7.69
C ARG A 387 -2.15 16.87 8.49
N ASN A 388 -1.04 16.56 7.82
CA ASN A 388 0.14 15.99 8.47
C ASN A 388 0.92 17.01 9.34
N LEU A 389 0.67 18.31 9.16
CA LEU A 389 1.12 19.39 10.04
C LEU A 389 0.13 19.70 11.19
N GLY A 390 -0.97 18.94 11.32
CA GLY A 390 -2.00 19.18 12.34
C GLY A 390 -2.94 20.36 12.04
N LYS A 391 -2.88 20.93 10.83
CA LYS A 391 -3.72 22.04 10.35
C LYS A 391 -5.01 21.48 9.71
N TYR A 392 -5.83 20.81 10.52
CA TYR A 392 -6.96 20.02 10.03
C TYR A 392 -8.09 20.86 9.43
N GLU A 393 -8.35 22.05 9.97
CA GLU A 393 -9.38 22.95 9.43
C GLU A 393 -9.01 23.47 8.05
N GLU A 394 -7.75 23.87 7.87
CA GLU A 394 -7.21 24.29 6.58
C GLU A 394 -7.26 23.14 5.56
N ALA A 395 -6.88 21.93 5.99
CA ALA A 395 -6.99 20.73 5.18
C ALA A 395 -8.43 20.42 4.77
N ARG A 396 -9.41 20.50 5.68
CA ARG A 396 -10.83 20.30 5.33
C ARG A 396 -11.33 21.35 4.36
N LYS A 397 -11.05 22.63 4.62
CA LYS A 397 -11.51 23.74 3.80
C LYS A 397 -11.04 23.58 2.36
N ILE A 398 -9.74 23.32 2.15
CA ILE A 398 -9.14 23.20 0.82
C ILE A 398 -9.64 21.94 0.09
N LEU A 399 -9.65 20.78 0.75
CA LEU A 399 -10.08 19.51 0.14
C LEU A 399 -11.59 19.49 -0.19
N THR A 400 -12.42 20.10 0.66
CA THR A 400 -13.87 20.12 0.46
C THR A 400 -14.24 21.11 -0.64
N LYS A 401 -13.86 22.39 -0.47
CA LYS A 401 -14.26 23.48 -1.37
C LYS A 401 -13.71 23.32 -2.79
N GLU A 402 -12.45 22.94 -2.92
CA GLU A 402 -11.73 22.99 -4.20
C GLU A 402 -11.79 21.65 -4.97
N ILE A 403 -12.18 20.55 -4.30
CA ILE A 403 -12.21 19.21 -4.90
C ILE A 403 -13.57 18.53 -4.71
N VAL A 404 -14.00 18.25 -3.47
CA VAL A 404 -15.20 17.41 -3.23
C VAL A 404 -16.51 18.08 -3.64
N ASP A 405 -16.67 19.36 -3.31
CA ASP A 405 -17.87 20.15 -3.61
C ASP A 405 -17.80 20.84 -4.97
N SER A 406 -16.64 20.77 -5.63
CA SER A 406 -16.52 21.27 -7.00
C SER A 406 -17.35 20.39 -7.94
N GLU A 407 -18.02 20.98 -8.93
CA GLU A 407 -18.76 20.26 -9.99
C GLU A 407 -17.84 19.47 -10.94
N ARG A 408 -16.63 19.12 -10.48
CA ARG A 408 -15.66 18.31 -11.21
C ARG A 408 -16.23 16.91 -11.40
N HIS A 409 -16.90 16.73 -12.52
CA HIS A 409 -17.45 15.47 -12.99
C HIS A 409 -16.86 15.13 -14.35
N ILE A 410 -15.55 15.29 -14.57
CA ILE A 410 -15.02 15.27 -15.93
C ILE A 410 -13.85 14.32 -16.10
N ARG A 411 -14.02 13.51 -17.15
CA ARG A 411 -13.31 12.29 -17.55
C ARG A 411 -12.56 12.56 -18.87
N GLY A 412 -11.48 11.82 -19.14
CA GLY A 412 -10.76 11.86 -20.41
C GLY A 412 -9.39 11.16 -20.33
N ALA A 413 -8.83 10.74 -21.46
CA ALA A 413 -7.60 9.92 -21.54
C ALA A 413 -6.31 10.61 -21.02
N LEU A 414 -6.36 11.91 -20.71
CA LEU A 414 -5.25 12.72 -20.22
C LEU A 414 -5.63 13.56 -18.99
N ARG A 415 -6.68 13.14 -18.25
CA ARG A 415 -7.12 13.80 -17.03
C ARG A 415 -6.88 12.95 -15.79
N ASP A 416 -6.63 13.62 -14.67
CA ASP A 416 -6.28 13.01 -13.39
C ASP A 416 -7.51 12.63 -12.56
N ASP A 417 -7.97 11.39 -12.71
CA ASP A 417 -9.18 10.84 -12.08
C ASP A 417 -9.00 10.39 -10.62
N TRP A 418 -7.76 10.34 -10.14
CA TRP A 418 -7.39 9.86 -8.80
C TRP A 418 -7.56 10.90 -7.68
N THR A 419 -7.73 12.18 -8.02
CA THR A 419 -7.71 13.29 -7.06
C THR A 419 -8.93 13.32 -6.14
N LEU A 420 -10.13 13.04 -6.66
CA LEU A 420 -11.37 13.03 -5.88
C LEU A 420 -11.46 11.86 -4.88
N PRO A 421 -11.16 10.59 -5.26
CA PRO A 421 -11.03 9.51 -4.30
C PRO A 421 -10.00 9.81 -3.21
N SER A 422 -8.86 10.39 -3.59
CA SER A 422 -7.78 10.77 -2.67
C SER A 422 -8.21 11.86 -1.69
N ALA A 423 -8.85 12.94 -2.17
CA ALA A 423 -9.36 14.01 -1.30
C ALA A 423 -10.40 13.48 -0.30
N THR A 424 -11.28 12.58 -0.74
CA THR A 424 -12.27 11.93 0.14
C THR A 424 -11.58 11.11 1.23
N TYR A 425 -10.53 10.37 0.88
CA TYR A 425 -9.73 9.61 1.84
C TYR A 425 -8.99 10.54 2.83
N GLU A 426 -8.38 11.62 2.35
CA GLU A 426 -7.68 12.60 3.20
C GLU A 426 -8.62 13.29 4.20
N LEU A 427 -9.86 13.61 3.81
CA LEU A 427 -10.89 14.14 4.71
C LEU A 427 -11.28 13.14 5.81
N ALA A 428 -11.36 11.86 5.47
CA ALA A 428 -11.59 10.79 6.43
C ALA A 428 -10.42 10.65 7.41
N ALA A 429 -9.18 10.75 6.90
CA ALA A 429 -7.98 10.75 7.72
C ALA A 429 -7.89 11.98 8.64
N CYS A 430 -8.37 13.15 8.21
CA CYS A 430 -8.51 14.33 9.08
C CYS A 430 -9.45 14.02 10.25
N SER A 431 -10.65 13.54 9.95
CA SER A 431 -11.66 13.17 10.96
C SER A 431 -11.15 12.10 11.93
N TRP A 432 -10.39 11.12 11.42
CA TRP A 432 -9.76 10.09 12.25
C TRP A 432 -8.70 10.65 13.19
N SER A 433 -7.89 11.59 12.73
CA SER A 433 -6.82 12.19 13.53
C SER A 433 -7.38 13.07 14.65
N GLU A 434 -8.49 13.77 14.39
CA GLU A 434 -9.12 14.67 15.36
C GLU A 434 -9.93 13.97 16.45
N LYS A 435 -10.37 12.74 16.20
CA LYS A 435 -11.14 11.97 17.19
C LYS A 435 -10.37 11.86 18.52
N ASP A 436 -9.04 11.81 18.44
CA ASP A 436 -8.14 11.65 19.58
C ASP A 436 -7.72 13.00 20.20
N LEU A 437 -8.04 14.13 19.56
CA LEU A 437 -7.72 15.47 20.05
C LEU A 437 -8.80 16.07 20.96
N SER A 438 -10.04 15.55 20.89
CA SER A 438 -11.17 16.14 21.60
C SER A 438 -11.51 15.43 22.91
N LEU A 439 -11.36 16.14 24.04
CA LEU A 439 -12.02 15.86 25.33
C LEU A 439 -13.55 16.05 25.27
N GLN A 440 -14.08 16.56 24.15
CA GLN A 440 -15.50 16.79 23.94
C GLN A 440 -16.11 15.63 23.13
N ARG A 441 -16.76 14.72 23.86
CA ARG A 441 -17.80 13.81 23.35
C ARG A 441 -18.88 14.63 22.63
N GLY A 442 -18.70 14.99 21.36
CA GLY A 442 -19.69 15.88 20.73
C GLY A 442 -19.42 16.35 19.31
N VAL A 443 -18.26 16.11 18.70
CA VAL A 443 -18.18 16.26 17.24
C VAL A 443 -18.94 15.09 16.65
N GLN A 444 -20.19 15.33 16.25
CA GLN A 444 -20.96 14.42 15.39
C GLN A 444 -20.01 13.95 14.30
N GLN A 445 -19.57 12.69 14.43
CA GLN A 445 -18.77 12.00 13.44
C GLN A 445 -19.66 11.94 12.20
N ARG A 446 -19.54 12.95 11.32
CA ARG A 446 -20.16 12.93 10.00
C ARG A 446 -19.38 11.91 9.20
N GLU A 447 -19.57 10.63 9.52
CA GLU A 447 -19.09 9.52 8.75
C GLU A 447 -19.83 9.51 7.42
N ARG A 448 -19.37 10.33 6.49
CA ARG A 448 -19.52 10.07 5.06
C ARG A 448 -18.35 9.23 4.55
N PHE A 449 -17.83 8.30 5.36
CA PHE A 449 -17.01 7.22 4.84
C PHE A 449 -17.91 6.08 4.35
N ARG A 450 -18.74 6.39 3.34
CA ARG A 450 -19.36 5.34 2.53
C ARG A 450 -18.38 5.02 1.41
N ARG A 451 -18.22 3.73 1.12
CA ARG A 451 -17.64 3.26 -0.13
C ARG A 451 -18.53 3.84 -1.24
N LYS A 452 -18.23 5.04 -1.72
CA LYS A 452 -18.76 5.49 -3.00
C LYS A 452 -18.14 4.52 -4.00
N SER A 453 -18.95 3.66 -4.60
CA SER A 453 -18.53 2.92 -5.77
C SER A 453 -18.22 3.98 -6.83
N TRP A 454 -16.93 4.21 -7.06
CA TRP A 454 -16.50 5.01 -8.18
C TRP A 454 -16.82 4.17 -9.42
N PRO A 455 -17.62 4.68 -10.37
CA PRO A 455 -18.16 3.87 -11.44
C PRO A 455 -17.12 3.33 -12.43
N GLN A 456 -15.85 3.76 -12.34
CA GLN A 456 -14.76 3.32 -13.21
C GLN A 456 -13.46 3.17 -12.41
N THR A 457 -12.58 2.31 -12.91
CA THR A 457 -11.22 2.17 -12.42
C THR A 457 -10.44 3.46 -12.66
N TYR A 458 -9.58 3.86 -11.71
CA TYR A 458 -8.80 5.10 -11.77
C TYR A 458 -7.32 4.83 -11.52
N VAL A 459 -6.46 5.78 -11.90
CA VAL A 459 -5.01 5.61 -11.70
C VAL A 459 -4.71 5.44 -10.20
N PHE A 460 -3.94 4.41 -9.85
CA PHE A 460 -3.61 4.03 -8.47
C PHE A 460 -4.77 3.48 -7.62
N GLU A 461 -5.88 3.06 -8.24
CA GLU A 461 -7.00 2.42 -7.53
C GLU A 461 -6.56 1.27 -6.62
N ALA A 462 -5.64 0.41 -7.06
CA ALA A 462 -5.16 -0.71 -6.22
C ALA A 462 -4.50 -0.23 -4.91
N ARG A 463 -3.73 0.88 -4.97
CA ARG A 463 -3.11 1.45 -3.76
C ARG A 463 -4.16 2.07 -2.85
N MET A 464 -5.08 2.84 -3.42
CA MET A 464 -6.14 3.49 -2.66
C MET A 464 -7.12 2.48 -2.06
N SER A 465 -7.48 1.42 -2.80
CA SER A 465 -8.32 0.32 -2.34
C SER A 465 -7.71 -0.35 -1.11
N PHE A 466 -6.40 -0.64 -1.14
CA PHE A 466 -5.71 -1.18 0.04
C PHE A 466 -5.78 -0.25 1.26
N LYS A 467 -5.55 1.06 1.05
CA LYS A 467 -5.68 2.07 2.12
C LYS A 467 -7.09 2.04 2.68
N ILE A 468 -8.12 2.08 1.84
CA ILE A 468 -9.54 2.10 2.21
C ILE A 468 -9.92 0.81 2.96
N SER A 469 -9.59 -0.37 2.44
CA SER A 469 -9.90 -1.67 3.05
C SER A 469 -9.33 -1.76 4.47
N THR A 470 -8.05 -1.43 4.63
CA THR A 470 -7.39 -1.43 5.94
C THR A 470 -8.01 -0.39 6.88
N SER A 471 -8.32 0.80 6.38
CA SER A 471 -8.98 1.87 7.15
C SER A 471 -10.39 1.46 7.63
N LEU A 472 -11.17 0.76 6.79
CA LEU A 472 -12.50 0.26 7.14
C LEU A 472 -12.44 -0.79 8.25
N LEU A 473 -11.45 -1.67 8.22
CA LEU A 473 -11.24 -2.63 9.31
C LEU A 473 -10.95 -1.92 10.63
N THR A 474 -10.10 -0.89 10.59
CA THR A 474 -9.81 -0.04 11.74
C THR A 474 -11.07 0.64 12.28
N VAL A 475 -11.86 1.29 11.41
CA VAL A 475 -13.08 2.00 11.81
C VAL A 475 -14.13 1.05 12.38
N ARG A 476 -14.35 -0.12 11.76
CA ARG A 476 -15.29 -1.14 12.29
C ARG A 476 -14.88 -1.61 13.68
N ARG A 477 -13.60 -1.90 13.90
CA ARG A 477 -13.08 -2.27 15.22
C ARG A 477 -13.34 -1.17 16.25
N HIS A 478 -13.07 0.08 15.88
CA HIS A 478 -13.30 1.22 16.77
C HIS A 478 -14.78 1.37 17.15
N LYS A 479 -15.71 1.20 16.19
CA LYS A 479 -17.16 1.21 16.49
C LYS A 479 -17.56 0.13 17.49
N VAL A 480 -17.06 -1.10 17.31
CA VAL A 480 -17.30 -2.20 18.25
C VAL A 480 -16.80 -1.86 19.65
N LEU A 481 -15.60 -1.28 19.78
CA LEU A 481 -15.06 -0.85 21.07
C LEU A 481 -15.87 0.28 21.71
N MET A 482 -16.45 1.17 20.90
CA MET A 482 -17.31 2.27 21.37
C MET A 482 -18.76 1.85 21.62
N GLY A 483 -19.16 0.63 21.26
CA GLY A 483 -20.54 0.16 21.35
C GLY A 483 -21.51 0.86 20.38
N ILE A 484 -21.00 1.31 19.21
CA ILE A 484 -21.75 2.04 18.17
C ILE A 484 -22.16 1.13 17.01
#